data_AF-A0A3M3AU15-F1
#
_entry.id   AF-A0A3M3AU15-F1
#
_cell.length_a   1.000
_cell.length_b   1.000
_cell.length_c   1.000
_cell.angle_alpha   90.00
_cell.angle_beta   90.00
_cell.angle_gamma   90.00
#
_symmetry.space_group_name_H-M   'P 1'
#
loop_
_entity.id
_entity.type
_entity.pdbx_description
1 polymer ?
#
loop_
_entity_poly.entity_id
_entity_poly.type
_entity_poly.pdbx_seq_one_letter_code
_entity_poly.pdbx_strand_id
1 'polypeptide(L)'
;MNAWRQSACASHILINGRNTTMHSDALSWGHGPRLFEVFLEPTCPFSVKAFFKLDDLLAQAGEDNVTVRIRLQSQPWHMFSGVIVRCILAAATLEGG
;
A
#
# COMPACT_ATOMS: atom_id res chain seq x y z
N MET A 1 9.67 -1.87 -14.38
CA MET A 1 8.27 -2.11 -14.80
C MET A 1 7.93 -3.51 -14.36
N ASN A 2 7.64 -3.69 -13.07
CA ASN A 2 7.46 -5.03 -12.52
C ASN A 2 6.05 -5.05 -11.96
N ALA A 3 5.25 -5.94 -12.56
CA ALA A 3 3.89 -6.25 -12.16
C ALA A 3 3.79 -6.43 -10.65
N TRP A 4 2.70 -5.91 -10.10
CA TRP A 4 2.17 -5.91 -8.74
C TRP A 4 2.13 -7.33 -8.13
N ARG A 5 3.32 -7.91 -7.94
CA ARG A 5 3.56 -9.28 -7.51
C ARG A 5 3.12 -9.45 -6.05
N GLN A 6 1.92 -9.99 -5.91
CA GLN A 6 1.54 -11.10 -5.03
C GLN A 6 2.41 -11.33 -3.80
N SER A 7 1.83 -11.05 -2.63
CA SER A 7 1.94 -11.92 -1.46
C SER A 7 0.61 -11.90 -0.71
N ALA A 8 -0.22 -12.91 -1.00
CA ALA A 8 -1.38 -13.22 -0.17
C ALA A 8 -0.86 -13.93 1.09
N CYS A 9 -0.67 -13.19 2.17
CA CYS A 9 -0.42 -13.78 3.48
C CYS A 9 -1.77 -14.10 4.13
N ALA A 10 -2.10 -15.39 4.18
CA ALA A 10 -3.32 -15.93 4.76
C ALA A 10 -3.40 -15.61 6.26
N SER A 11 -4.24 -14.65 6.65
CA SER A 11 -4.63 -14.48 8.05
C SER A 11 -5.82 -15.38 8.36
N HIS A 12 -5.53 -16.53 8.97
CA HIS A 12 -6.52 -17.35 9.67
C HIS A 12 -6.98 -16.60 10.94
N ILE A 13 -8.15 -15.95 10.89
CA ILE A 13 -8.91 -15.55 12.08
C ILE A 13 -10.37 -15.98 11.87
N LEU A 14 -10.79 -17.00 12.63
CA LEU A 14 -12.17 -17.45 12.74
C LEU A 14 -12.93 -16.55 13.71
N ILE A 15 -13.64 -15.52 13.22
CA ILE A 15 -14.82 -14.93 13.89
C ILE A 15 -15.83 -14.46 12.82
N ASN A 16 -17.00 -15.11 12.77
CA ASN A 16 -18.27 -14.72 12.15
C ASN A 16 -18.29 -13.58 11.10
N GLY A 17 -18.39 -13.97 9.83
CA GLY A 17 -19.50 -13.51 8.99
C GLY A 17 -19.44 -12.14 8.31
N ARG A 18 -18.25 -11.54 8.09
CA ARG A 18 -18.04 -10.51 7.05
C ARG A 18 -16.55 -10.39 6.73
N ASN A 19 -16.15 -10.84 5.54
CA ASN A 19 -14.81 -10.59 4.99
C ASN A 19 -14.77 -9.14 4.46
N THR A 20 -14.94 -8.16 5.36
CA THR A 20 -14.79 -6.75 5.01
C THR A 20 -13.30 -6.46 4.91
N THR A 21 -12.77 -6.43 3.69
CA THR A 21 -11.49 -5.79 3.40
C THR A 21 -11.57 -4.37 3.96
N MET A 22 -10.92 -4.12 5.11
CA MET A 22 -10.86 -2.77 5.65
C MET A 22 -10.01 -1.93 4.70
N HIS A 23 -10.58 -0.85 4.15
CA HIS A 23 -9.87 0.05 3.24
C HIS A 23 -8.52 0.54 3.79
N SER A 24 -8.36 0.55 5.12
CA SER A 24 -7.13 0.95 5.79
C SER A 24 -5.94 0.02 5.55
N ASP A 25 -6.12 -1.20 5.04
CA ASP A 25 -5.04 -2.20 5.02
C ASP A 25 -4.75 -2.74 3.61
N ALA A 26 -5.41 -2.22 2.57
CA ALA A 26 -5.28 -2.71 1.19
C ALA A 26 -3.87 -2.52 0.60
N LEU A 27 -3.15 -1.46 0.97
CA LEU A 27 -1.80 -1.15 0.51
C LEU A 27 -0.80 -1.33 1.65
N SER A 28 -0.64 -2.59 2.10
CA SER A 28 0.15 -2.96 3.27
C SER A 28 1.10 -4.12 2.95
N TRP A 29 2.34 -4.03 3.42
CA TRP A 29 3.37 -5.07 3.28
C TRP A 29 4.16 -5.23 4.59
N GLY A 30 4.70 -6.43 4.82
CA GLY A 30 5.28 -6.81 6.11
C GLY A 30 4.22 -7.17 7.16
N HIS A 31 4.68 -7.65 8.31
CA HIS A 31 3.83 -8.16 9.39
C HIS A 31 4.40 -7.86 10.79
N GLY A 32 5.41 -7.00 10.86
CA GLY A 32 6.05 -6.63 12.11
C GLY A 32 5.25 -5.62 12.92
N PRO A 33 5.51 -5.54 14.23
CA PRO A 33 4.67 -4.78 15.17
C PRO A 33 4.81 -3.26 15.05
N ARG A 34 5.84 -2.74 14.37
CA ARG A 34 6.03 -1.30 14.16
C ARG A 34 5.38 -0.86 12.85
N LEU A 35 4.37 -0.01 12.95
CA LEU A 35 3.68 0.53 11.78
C LEU A 35 4.43 1.74 11.21
N PHE A 36 4.74 1.70 9.92
CA PHE A 36 5.33 2.79 9.17
C PHE A 36 4.38 3.21 8.04
N GLU A 37 3.71 4.35 8.21
CA GLU A 37 2.76 4.89 7.23
C GLU A 37 3.38 6.01 6.40
N VAL A 38 3.25 5.92 5.08
CA VAL A 38 3.80 6.92 4.15
C VAL A 38 2.68 7.50 3.30
N PHE A 39 2.53 8.82 3.35
CA PHE A 39 1.56 9.56 2.56
C PHE A 39 2.19 9.99 1.23
N LEU A 40 1.69 9.42 0.12
CA LEU A 40 2.27 9.58 -1.21
C LEU A 40 1.24 10.15 -2.19
N GLU A 41 1.61 11.25 -2.84
CA GLU A 41 0.91 11.77 -4.02
C GLU A 41 1.47 11.06 -5.25
N PRO A 42 0.68 10.32 -6.04
CA PRO A 42 1.18 9.47 -7.13
C PRO A 42 2.01 10.20 -8.19
N THR A 43 1.82 11.51 -8.34
CA THR A 43 2.49 12.31 -9.37
C THR A 43 3.48 13.34 -8.79
N CYS A 44 3.72 13.33 -7.48
CA CYS A 44 4.69 14.23 -6.84
C CYS A 44 6.11 13.69 -7.01
N PRO A 45 7.09 14.51 -7.45
CA PRO A 45 8.46 14.04 -7.69
C PRO A 45 9.13 13.50 -6.42
N PHE A 46 8.83 14.07 -5.24
CA PHE A 46 9.38 13.59 -3.97
C PHE A 46 8.71 12.30 -3.51
N SER A 47 7.39 12.18 -3.70
CA SER A 47 6.66 10.95 -3.38
C SER A 47 7.13 9.79 -4.25
N VAL A 48 7.37 10.01 -5.55
CA VAL A 48 7.94 8.99 -6.44
C VAL A 48 9.32 8.53 -5.97
N LYS A 49 10.19 9.47 -5.55
CA LYS A 49 11.51 9.13 -4.99
C LYS A 49 11.43 8.30 -3.70
N ALA A 50 10.45 8.57 -2.84
CA ALA A 50 10.22 7.79 -1.63
C ALA A 50 9.63 6.41 -1.96
N PHE A 51 8.66 6.33 -2.87
CA PHE A 51 8.00 5.09 -3.30
C PHE A 51 9.01 4.04 -3.77
N PHE A 52 9.97 4.43 -4.62
CA PHE A 52 11.00 3.51 -5.14
C PHE A 52 12.01 3.01 -4.11
N LYS A 53 11.91 3.44 -2.84
CA LYS A 53 12.76 2.97 -1.74
C LYS A 53 12.03 2.06 -0.76
N LEU A 54 10.72 1.87 -0.92
CA LEU A 54 9.93 1.12 0.07
C LEU A 54 10.29 -0.37 0.09
N ASP A 55 10.65 -0.95 -1.05
CA ASP A 55 11.14 -2.34 -1.12
C ASP A 55 12.45 -2.49 -0.33
N ASP A 56 13.43 -1.62 -0.60
CA ASP A 56 14.72 -1.61 0.10
C ASP A 56 14.55 -1.34 1.60
N LEU A 57 13.62 -0.45 1.96
CA LEU A 57 13.27 -0.16 3.36
C LEU A 57 12.76 -1.43 4.05
N LEU A 58 11.80 -2.14 3.44
CA LEU A 58 11.21 -3.33 4.02
C LEU A 58 12.25 -4.46 4.12
N ALA A 59 13.10 -4.62 3.11
CA ALA A 59 14.19 -5.60 3.12
C ALA A 59 15.24 -5.32 4.21
N GLN A 60 15.62 -4.05 4.42
CA GLN A 60 16.61 -3.68 5.43
C GLN A 60 16.04 -3.66 6.85
N ALA A 61 14.80 -3.22 7.02
CA ALA A 61 14.13 -3.18 8.31
C ALA A 61 13.69 -4.59 8.77
N GLY A 62 13.36 -5.47 7.82
CA GLY A 62 12.83 -6.81 8.04
C GLY A 62 11.32 -6.83 8.22
N GLU A 63 10.65 -7.73 7.49
CA GLU A 63 9.18 -7.86 7.51
C GLU A 63 8.61 -8.23 8.89
N ASP A 64 9.40 -8.91 9.73
CA ASP A 64 9.05 -9.26 11.12
C ASP A 64 9.11 -8.06 12.07
N ASN A 65 9.77 -6.96 11.68
CA ASN A 65 9.97 -5.79 12.54
C ASN A 65 9.02 -4.65 12.22
N VAL A 66 8.68 -4.48 10.93
CA VAL A 66 7.86 -3.37 10.45
C VAL A 66 6.71 -3.83 9.54
N THR A 67 5.60 -3.12 9.61
CA THR A 67 4.53 -3.14 8.61
C THR A 67 4.54 -1.79 7.89
N VAL A 68 4.71 -1.79 6.57
CA VAL A 68 4.71 -0.58 5.74
C VAL A 68 3.33 -0.40 5.11
N ARG A 69 2.73 0.78 5.26
CA ARG A 69 1.45 1.13 4.63
C ARG A 69 1.54 2.39 3.79
N ILE A 70 0.97 2.34 2.60
CA ILE A 70 0.82 3.52 1.74
C ILE A 70 -0.53 4.17 1.96
N ARG A 71 -0.53 5.49 2.14
CA ARG A 71 -1.71 6.36 2.14
C ARG A 71 -1.66 7.24 0.91
N LEU A 72 -2.71 7.20 0.08
CA LEU A 72 -2.77 8.02 -1.13
C LEU A 72 -3.16 9.45 -0.75
N GLN A 73 -2.21 10.38 -0.87
CA GLN A 73 -2.38 11.79 -0.52
C GLN A 73 -2.68 12.59 -1.79
N SER A 74 -3.96 12.75 -2.11
CA SER A 74 -4.38 13.49 -3.31
C SER A 74 -4.10 14.99 -3.17
N GLN A 75 -3.13 15.50 -3.94
CA GLN A 75 -2.79 16.93 -3.92
C GLN A 75 -3.55 17.71 -5.01
N PRO A 76 -4.39 18.70 -4.67
CA PRO A 76 -5.27 19.37 -5.64
C PRO A 76 -4.57 20.10 -6.79
N TRP A 77 -3.30 20.51 -6.60
CA TRP A 77 -2.51 21.17 -7.65
C TRP A 77 -1.92 20.18 -8.66
N HIS A 78 -1.90 18.89 -8.36
CA HIS A 78 -1.68 17.84 -9.35
C HIS A 78 -3.03 17.52 -9.99
N MET A 79 -3.37 18.22 -11.08
CA MET A 79 -4.75 18.29 -11.63
C MET A 79 -5.43 16.94 -11.91
N PHE A 80 -4.67 15.88 -12.19
CA PHE A 80 -5.20 14.53 -12.41
C PHE A 80 -5.05 13.58 -11.21
N SER A 81 -4.64 14.09 -10.04
CA SER A 81 -4.39 13.29 -8.84
C SER A 81 -5.61 12.44 -8.46
N GLY A 82 -6.81 13.03 -8.41
CA GLY A 82 -8.03 12.29 -8.08
C GLY A 82 -8.34 11.14 -9.05
N VAL A 83 -8.06 11.32 -10.35
CA VAL A 83 -8.24 10.25 -11.36
C VAL A 83 -7.24 9.13 -11.11
N ILE A 84 -5.97 9.47 -10.90
CA ILE A 84 -4.89 8.49 -10.70
C ILE A 84 -5.05 7.73 -9.38
N VAL A 85 -5.39 8.42 -8.29
CA VAL A 85 -5.71 7.82 -6.99
C VAL A 85 -6.85 6.82 -7.15
N ARG A 86 -7.91 7.17 -7.89
CA ARG A 86 -9.02 6.26 -8.16
C ARG A 86 -8.60 5.05 -8.99
N CYS A 87 -7.71 5.21 -9.98
CA CYS A 87 -7.16 4.08 -10.74
C CYS A 87 -6.38 3.13 -9.84
N ILE A 88 -5.56 3.65 -8.91
CA ILE A 88 -4.80 2.80 -7.96
C ILE A 88 -5.76 2.04 -7.04
N LEU A 89 -6.76 2.72 -6.49
CA LEU A 89 -7.76 2.07 -5.62
C LEU A 89 -8.62 1.05 -6.39
N ALA A 90 -8.91 1.30 -7.67
CA ALA A 90 -9.59 0.33 -8.51
C ALA A 90 -8.70 -0.89 -8.79
N ALA A 91 -7.42 -0.70 -9.08
CA ALA A 91 -6.46 -1.79 -9.25
C ALA A 91 -6.40 -2.68 -8.00
N ALA A 92 -6.35 -2.08 -6.80
CA ALA A 92 -6.35 -2.77 -5.51
C ALA A 92 -7.58 -3.67 -5.25
N THR A 93 -8.61 -3.61 -6.10
CA THR A 93 -9.78 -4.50 -6.04
C THR A 93 -9.70 -5.69 -6.99
N LEU A 94 -8.70 -5.75 -7.87
CA LEU A 94 -8.47 -6.86 -8.78
C LEU A 94 -7.87 -8.06 -8.04
N GLU A 95 -7.95 -9.24 -8.67
CA GLU A 95 -7.29 -10.43 -8.15
C GLU A 95 -5.77 -10.22 -8.08
N GLY A 96 -5.21 -10.38 -6.88
CA GLY A 96 -3.78 -10.15 -6.61
C GLY A 96 -3.46 -8.75 -6.06
N GLY A 97 -4.44 -7.83 -6.07
CA GLY A 97 -4.24 -6.42 -5.74
C GLY A 97 -3.66 -5.60 -6.88
#